data_AF-A0A5E4EQL4-F1
#
_entry.id   AF-A0A5E4EQL4-F1
#
_cell.length_a   1.000
_cell.length_b   1.000
_cell.length_c   1.000
_cell.angle_alpha   90.00
_cell.angle_beta   90.00
_cell.angle_gamma   90.00
#
_symmetry.space_group_name_H-M   'P 1'
#
loop_
_entity.id
_entity.type
_entity.pdbx_description
1 polymer ?
#
loop_
_entity_poly.entity_id
_entity_poly.type
_entity_poly.pdbx_seq_one_letter_code
_entity_poly.pdbx_strand_id
1 'polypeptide(L)'
;MDYRVESSETLRNKCAACYRQFNKIEHLVEHMRTSYHSAHEPTCGICKKHCRSFESLREHLIGPLPKQECRNIFSTRGCKFCLAILDSPYALRVHQDRCQLSGVNAGLLGRFANLGIRDNTENGSTRGTQVVALACKMVGGGSDGSLDLCAKVCLIDEYENIIFQSYVKPLLPVTNYRYETTGIRPEYLRDAMPLRQVQKKIQDFLCNGEPMWKIRPRGGKARILVGHGLDHDLDSLQVEYPQVMIRDTAKYPPLMKTSKLSNSLKYLTQAYLGYDIQTGIQDPYEDCVATMKLYMRMRSQVHKTEAYPLASDPQNRNNFASWRQNELERMSPEQMLEASRSDYYCWCLDSRDM
;
A
#
# COMPACT_ATOMS: atom_id res chain seq x y z
N MET A 1 -3.45 -57.70 26.64
CA MET A 1 -4.36 -57.13 25.64
C MET A 1 -4.73 -55.75 26.13
N ASP A 2 -4.10 -54.71 25.60
CA ASP A 2 -4.53 -53.32 25.81
C ASP A 2 -4.42 -52.62 24.45
N TYR A 3 -5.44 -52.82 23.62
CA TYR A 3 -5.62 -52.07 22.39
C TYR A 3 -5.99 -50.63 22.76
N ARG A 4 -4.99 -49.73 22.74
CA ARG A 4 -5.26 -48.30 22.65
C ARG A 4 -5.91 -48.05 21.29
N VAL A 5 -7.22 -47.85 21.32
CA VAL A 5 -8.00 -47.34 20.19
C VAL A 5 -7.43 -45.97 19.82
N GLU A 6 -6.74 -45.90 18.67
CA GLU A 6 -6.47 -44.65 17.98
C GLU A 6 -7.79 -43.93 17.79
N SER A 7 -7.96 -42.76 18.43
CA SER A 7 -9.14 -41.94 18.21
C SER A 7 -9.15 -41.54 16.75
N SER A 8 -10.22 -41.92 16.04
CA SER A 8 -10.49 -41.48 14.67
C SER A 8 -10.24 -39.98 14.54
N GLU A 9 -9.24 -39.58 13.77
CA GLU A 9 -9.15 -38.20 13.29
C GLU A 9 -10.46 -37.91 12.57
N THR A 10 -11.35 -37.17 13.24
CA THR A 10 -12.50 -36.58 12.57
C THR A 10 -11.96 -35.84 11.34
N LEU A 11 -12.37 -36.25 10.14
CA LEU A 11 -11.98 -35.61 8.88
C LEU A 11 -12.44 -34.16 8.91
N ARG A 12 -11.62 -33.28 9.46
CA ARG A 12 -11.88 -31.85 9.56
C ARG A 12 -11.64 -31.21 8.21
N ASN A 13 -12.61 -30.42 7.77
CA ASN A 13 -12.51 -29.67 6.52
C ASN A 13 -11.49 -28.55 6.71
N LYS A 14 -10.32 -28.69 6.09
CA LYS A 14 -9.21 -27.75 6.26
C LYS A 14 -9.13 -26.82 5.05
N CYS A 15 -9.08 -25.52 5.28
CA CYS A 15 -8.82 -24.54 4.23
C CYS A 15 -7.40 -24.73 3.68
N ALA A 16 -7.26 -24.87 2.36
CA ALA A 16 -5.97 -25.05 1.68
C ALA A 16 -5.04 -23.82 1.80
N ALA A 17 -5.59 -22.62 1.96
CA ALA A 17 -4.82 -21.38 2.06
C ALA A 17 -4.35 -21.09 3.50
N CYS A 18 -5.30 -20.90 4.43
CA CYS A 18 -4.99 -20.43 5.77
C CYS A 18 -4.88 -21.54 6.83
N TYR A 19 -5.15 -22.78 6.44
CA TYR A 19 -5.13 -23.98 7.30
C TYR A 19 -6.11 -23.97 8.48
N ARG A 20 -7.12 -23.09 8.47
CA ARG A 20 -8.25 -23.15 9.41
C ARG A 20 -9.03 -24.45 9.21
N GLN A 21 -9.46 -25.05 10.31
CA GLN A 21 -10.22 -26.30 10.33
C GLN A 21 -11.68 -26.03 10.68
N PHE A 22 -12.58 -26.72 9.98
CA PHE A 22 -14.02 -26.62 10.15
C PHE A 22 -14.62 -28.01 10.34
N ASN A 23 -15.57 -28.12 11.27
CA ASN A 23 -16.28 -29.37 11.53
C ASN A 23 -17.22 -29.76 10.37
N LYS A 24 -17.67 -28.78 9.58
CA LYS A 24 -18.59 -28.98 8.46
C LYS A 24 -18.09 -28.27 7.21
N ILE A 25 -18.36 -28.87 6.04
CA ILE A 25 -17.97 -28.32 4.73
C ILE A 25 -18.65 -26.98 4.44
N GLU A 26 -19.92 -26.82 4.85
CA GLU A 26 -20.69 -25.56 4.72
C GLU A 26 -19.96 -24.36 5.35
N HIS A 27 -19.33 -24.54 6.51
CA HIS A 27 -18.55 -23.50 7.17
C HIS A 27 -17.22 -23.21 6.46
N LEU A 28 -16.60 -24.23 5.85
CA LEU A 28 -15.43 -24.01 5.01
C LEU A 28 -15.80 -23.21 3.77
N VAL A 29 -16.91 -23.53 3.10
CA VAL A 29 -17.41 -22.80 1.93
C VAL A 29 -17.70 -21.34 2.29
N GLU A 30 -18.38 -21.09 3.41
CA GLU A 30 -18.65 -19.73 3.88
C GLU A 30 -17.36 -18.96 4.23
N HIS A 31 -16.38 -19.64 4.82
CA HIS A 31 -15.06 -19.06 5.04
C HIS A 31 -14.36 -18.68 3.73
N MET A 32 -14.36 -19.55 2.72
CA MET A 32 -13.78 -19.26 1.40
C MET A 32 -14.48 -18.05 0.75
N ARG A 33 -15.82 -18.00 0.84
CA ARG A 33 -16.65 -16.91 0.31
C ARG A 33 -16.33 -15.56 0.93
N THR A 34 -16.08 -15.51 2.23
CA THR A 34 -15.85 -14.26 2.96
C THR A 34 -14.39 -13.84 3.03
N SER A 35 -13.46 -14.80 2.88
CA SER A 35 -12.02 -14.53 3.01
C SER A 35 -11.37 -14.13 1.69
N TYR A 36 -11.97 -14.46 0.55
CA TYR A 36 -11.44 -14.16 -0.79
C TYR A 36 -9.96 -14.49 -0.92
N HIS A 37 -9.57 -15.69 -0.47
CA HIS A 37 -8.20 -16.14 -0.55
C HIS A 37 -7.70 -15.97 -1.98
N SER A 38 -6.65 -15.18 -2.19
CA SER A 38 -6.19 -14.82 -3.53
C SER A 38 -4.71 -15.06 -3.64
N ALA A 39 -4.20 -15.10 -4.86
CA ALA A 39 -2.76 -15.12 -5.10
C ALA A 39 -2.03 -13.90 -4.51
N HIS A 40 -2.78 -12.86 -4.13
CA HIS A 40 -2.27 -11.64 -3.50
C HIS A 40 -2.20 -11.69 -1.98
N GLU A 41 -2.66 -12.79 -1.37
CA GLU A 41 -2.44 -13.00 0.05
C GLU A 41 -0.96 -13.32 0.32
N PRO A 42 -0.30 -12.58 1.21
CA PRO A 42 1.08 -12.85 1.55
C PRO A 42 1.25 -14.22 2.19
N THR A 43 2.18 -15.02 1.65
CA THR A 43 2.47 -16.36 2.14
C THR A 43 3.73 -16.39 3.00
N CYS A 44 3.71 -17.14 4.09
CA CYS A 44 4.90 -17.39 4.88
C CYS A 44 5.93 -18.20 4.07
N GLY A 45 7.14 -17.66 3.89
CA GLY A 45 8.22 -18.33 3.15
C GLY A 45 8.63 -19.69 3.72
N ILE A 46 8.35 -19.92 5.01
CA ILE A 46 8.74 -21.09 5.79
C ILE A 46 7.65 -22.16 5.79
N CYS A 47 6.46 -21.86 6.34
CA CYS A 47 5.37 -22.84 6.46
C CYS A 47 4.33 -22.78 5.34
N LYS A 48 4.50 -21.88 4.36
CA LYS A 48 3.62 -21.67 3.21
C LYS A 48 2.17 -21.30 3.54
N LYS A 49 1.87 -20.99 4.80
CA LYS A 49 0.55 -20.49 5.23
C LYS A 49 0.23 -19.17 4.53
N HIS A 50 -0.96 -19.07 3.94
CA HIS A 50 -1.50 -17.80 3.47
C HIS A 50 -1.96 -16.95 4.66
N CYS A 51 -1.50 -15.71 4.67
CA CYS A 51 -1.90 -14.70 5.63
C CYS A 51 -2.80 -13.70 4.92
N ARG A 52 -3.90 -13.31 5.57
CA ARG A 52 -4.89 -12.37 5.01
C ARG A 52 -4.26 -11.02 4.63
N SER A 53 -3.22 -10.61 5.34
CA SER A 53 -2.53 -9.33 5.15
C SER A 53 -1.06 -9.44 5.51
N PHE A 54 -0.24 -8.47 5.10
CA PHE A 54 1.17 -8.45 5.48
C PHE A 54 1.35 -8.18 6.97
N GLU A 55 0.41 -7.49 7.60
CA GLU A 55 0.31 -7.41 9.06
C GLU A 55 0.17 -8.82 9.65
N SER A 56 -0.79 -9.62 9.17
CA SER A 56 -0.99 -11.00 9.67
C SER A 56 0.25 -11.87 9.44
N LEU A 57 0.99 -11.66 8.33
CA LEU A 57 2.25 -12.35 8.07
C LEU A 57 3.35 -11.89 9.05
N ARG A 58 3.45 -10.59 9.31
CA ARG A 58 4.39 -10.03 10.29
C ARG A 58 4.11 -10.59 11.68
N GLU A 59 2.85 -10.59 12.11
CA GLU A 59 2.43 -11.16 13.40
C GLU A 59 2.77 -12.65 13.51
N HIS A 60 2.58 -13.41 12.42
CA HIS A 60 2.95 -14.83 12.36
C HIS A 60 4.46 -15.09 12.51
N LEU A 61 5.30 -14.18 12.03
CA LEU A 61 6.76 -14.32 12.01
C LEU A 61 7.44 -13.72 13.25
N ILE A 62 7.03 -12.53 13.64
CA ILE A 62 7.69 -11.70 14.68
C ILE A 62 6.72 -11.05 15.67
N GLY A 63 5.43 -11.37 15.62
CA GLY A 63 4.43 -10.86 16.56
C GLY A 63 4.56 -11.42 17.97
N PRO A 64 3.56 -11.19 18.84
CA PRO A 64 3.56 -11.66 20.22
C PRO A 64 3.35 -13.17 20.31
N LEU A 65 2.62 -13.77 19.35
CA LEU A 65 2.31 -15.20 19.30
C LEU A 65 2.70 -15.84 17.94
N PRO A 66 4.00 -15.85 17.57
CA PRO A 66 4.43 -16.41 16.31
C PRO A 66 4.51 -17.94 16.38
N LYS A 67 4.44 -18.61 15.23
CA LYS A 67 4.72 -20.06 15.19
C LYS A 67 6.21 -20.26 15.46
N GLN A 68 6.57 -20.99 16.53
CA GLN A 68 7.95 -21.04 17.05
C GLN A 68 8.99 -21.42 15.98
N GLU A 69 8.72 -22.44 15.16
CA GLU A 69 9.59 -22.84 14.04
C GLU A 69 9.83 -21.70 13.04
N CYS A 70 8.76 -20.96 12.70
CA CYS A 70 8.84 -19.85 11.77
C CYS A 70 9.62 -18.68 12.39
N ARG A 71 9.40 -18.38 13.67
CA ARG A 71 10.14 -17.36 14.42
C ARG A 71 11.64 -17.66 14.44
N ASN A 72 12.03 -18.90 14.74
CA ASN A 72 13.43 -19.30 14.86
C ASN A 72 14.19 -19.19 13.53
N ILE A 73 13.54 -19.56 12.42
CA ILE A 73 14.15 -19.41 11.10
C ILE A 73 14.16 -17.93 10.69
N PHE A 74 13.08 -17.20 10.93
CA PHE A 74 12.99 -15.78 10.59
C PHE A 74 13.98 -14.92 11.38
N SER A 75 14.25 -15.22 12.66
CA SER A 75 15.19 -14.43 13.46
C SER A 75 16.62 -14.47 12.94
N THR A 76 17.00 -15.54 12.22
CA THR A 76 18.35 -15.72 11.68
C THR A 76 18.48 -15.30 10.22
N ARG A 77 17.39 -15.42 9.44
CA ARG A 77 17.40 -15.29 7.97
C ARG A 77 16.33 -14.35 7.41
N GLY A 78 15.46 -13.79 8.25
CA GLY A 78 14.32 -13.00 7.85
C GLY A 78 14.59 -11.50 7.83
N CYS A 79 14.18 -10.83 6.76
CA CYS A 79 14.21 -9.37 6.69
C CYS A 79 12.95 -8.78 7.34
N LYS A 80 13.11 -8.02 8.43
CA LYS A 80 11.98 -7.39 9.13
C LYS A 80 11.18 -6.39 8.29
N PHE A 81 11.74 -5.86 7.21
CA PHE A 81 11.05 -4.89 6.36
C PHE A 81 10.20 -5.57 5.28
N CYS A 82 10.83 -6.33 4.38
CA CYS A 82 10.13 -7.00 3.28
C CYS A 82 9.49 -8.34 3.67
N LEU A 83 9.82 -8.90 4.84
CA LEU A 83 9.38 -10.22 5.31
C LEU A 83 9.89 -11.41 4.47
N ALA A 84 10.88 -11.18 3.60
CA ALA A 84 11.55 -12.24 2.85
C ALA A 84 12.43 -13.09 3.77
N ILE A 85 12.55 -14.37 3.43
CA ILE A 85 13.51 -15.31 4.03
C ILE A 85 14.68 -15.45 3.06
N LEU A 86 15.90 -15.23 3.57
CA LEU A 86 17.13 -15.28 2.80
C LEU A 86 17.84 -16.62 3.03
N ASP A 87 18.74 -16.99 2.12
CA ASP A 87 19.40 -18.30 2.17
C ASP A 87 20.34 -18.44 3.38
N SER A 88 20.96 -17.32 3.81
CA SER A 88 21.90 -17.30 4.92
C SER A 88 21.84 -16.00 5.73
N PRO A 89 22.36 -15.99 6.99
CA PRO A 89 22.50 -14.77 7.77
C PRO A 89 23.39 -13.71 7.11
N TYR A 90 24.36 -14.12 6.29
CA TYR A 90 25.19 -13.20 5.51
C TYR A 90 24.38 -12.51 4.41
N ALA A 91 23.58 -13.27 3.66
CA ALA A 91 22.66 -12.72 2.66
C ALA A 91 21.65 -11.75 3.27
N LEU A 92 21.14 -12.05 4.48
CA LEU A 92 20.27 -11.13 5.23
C LEU A 92 20.97 -9.79 5.49
N ARG A 93 22.22 -9.80 5.96
CA ARG A 93 22.98 -8.57 6.25
C ARG A 93 23.13 -7.70 5.00
N VAL A 94 23.58 -8.30 3.90
CA VAL A 94 23.74 -7.61 2.60
C VAL A 94 22.39 -7.08 2.10
N HIS A 95 21.31 -7.86 2.28
CA HIS A 95 19.96 -7.45 1.89
C HIS A 95 19.43 -6.29 2.73
N GLN A 96 19.65 -6.26 4.04
CA GLN A 96 19.11 -5.23 4.94
C GLN A 96 19.60 -3.83 4.56
N ASP A 97 20.85 -3.71 4.12
CA ASP A 97 21.45 -2.44 3.68
C ASP A 97 20.83 -1.91 2.38
N ARG A 98 20.24 -2.80 1.57
CA ARG A 98 19.69 -2.48 0.24
C ARG A 98 18.18 -2.72 0.13
N CYS A 99 17.52 -3.03 1.25
CA CYS A 99 16.11 -3.36 1.23
C CYS A 99 15.30 -2.11 0.87
N GLN A 100 14.64 -2.15 -0.29
CA GLN A 100 13.84 -1.04 -0.81
C GLN A 100 12.67 -0.64 0.10
N LEU A 101 12.26 -1.51 1.03
CA LEU A 101 11.21 -1.23 2.01
C LEU A 101 11.75 -0.72 3.36
N SER A 102 13.06 -0.54 3.49
CA SER A 102 13.68 0.04 4.68
C SER A 102 13.37 1.54 4.78
N GLY A 103 13.01 2.01 5.98
CA GLY A 103 12.80 3.44 6.26
C GLY A 103 14.09 4.23 6.47
N VAL A 104 15.24 3.54 6.63
CA VAL A 104 16.52 4.15 7.07
C VAL A 104 17.04 5.21 6.09
N ASN A 105 16.79 5.05 4.78
CA ASN A 105 17.27 6.00 3.77
C ASN A 105 16.34 7.19 3.54
N ALA A 106 15.07 7.12 3.97
CA ALA A 106 14.10 8.18 3.73
C ALA A 106 14.57 9.50 4.38
N GLY A 107 14.94 9.47 5.66
CA GLY A 107 15.35 10.67 6.40
C GLY A 107 16.68 11.29 5.93
N LEU A 108 17.61 10.50 5.38
CA LEU A 108 18.89 11.00 4.87
C LEU A 108 18.74 11.62 3.48
N LEU A 109 18.08 10.93 2.55
CA LEU A 109 17.82 11.46 1.20
C LEU A 109 16.96 12.72 1.23
N GLY A 110 15.94 12.79 2.09
CA GLY A 110 15.13 13.99 2.29
C GLY A 110 15.95 15.18 2.81
N ARG A 111 16.98 14.95 3.64
CA ARG A 111 17.89 16.01 4.11
C ARG A 111 18.85 16.49 3.00
N PHE A 112 19.34 15.59 2.15
CA PHE A 112 20.19 15.96 1.01
C PHE A 112 19.39 16.69 -0.09
N ALA A 113 18.13 16.30 -0.32
CA ALA A 113 17.25 16.99 -1.26
C ALA A 113 16.94 18.44 -0.80
N ASN A 114 16.79 18.67 0.51
CA ASN A 114 16.64 20.01 1.08
C ASN A 114 17.90 20.89 0.95
N LEU A 115 19.07 20.31 0.68
CA LEU A 115 20.33 21.03 0.45
C LEU A 115 20.56 21.41 -1.03
N GLY A 116 19.60 21.13 -1.91
CA GLY A 116 19.67 21.57 -3.31
C GLY A 116 20.75 20.88 -4.17
N ILE A 117 21.36 19.80 -3.67
CA ILE A 117 22.32 18.99 -4.44
C ILE A 117 21.52 18.09 -5.38
N ARG A 118 21.11 18.66 -6.52
CA ARG A 118 20.54 17.92 -7.64
C ARG A 118 21.67 17.41 -8.52
N ASP A 119 21.80 16.09 -8.64
CA ASP A 119 22.51 15.51 -9.77
C ASP A 119 21.54 15.55 -10.96
N ASN A 120 21.77 16.48 -11.89
CA ASN A 120 20.99 16.61 -13.12
C ASN A 120 21.39 15.48 -14.08
N THR A 121 21.01 14.26 -13.74
CA THR A 121 21.06 13.15 -14.69
C THR A 121 19.68 13.04 -15.33
N GLU A 122 19.39 13.96 -16.25
CA GLU A 122 18.34 13.75 -17.25
C GLU A 122 18.77 12.60 -18.18
N ASN A 123 18.58 11.36 -17.73
CA ASN A 123 18.65 10.22 -18.62
C ASN A 123 17.30 10.10 -19.35
N GLY A 124 17.25 10.65 -20.55
CA GLY A 124 16.22 10.35 -21.53
C GLY A 124 16.30 8.90 -22.00
N SER A 125 15.45 8.03 -21.44
CA SER A 125 14.92 6.75 -21.95
C SER A 125 14.21 6.07 -20.76
N THR A 126 12.95 5.64 -20.75
CA THR A 126 12.16 4.88 -21.73
C THR A 126 10.66 4.98 -21.40
N ARG A 127 9.82 4.65 -22.39
CA ARG A 127 8.36 4.80 -22.49
C ARG A 127 7.56 3.89 -21.52
N GLY A 128 7.05 4.44 -20.43
CA GLY A 128 6.06 3.81 -19.55
C GLY A 128 5.33 4.81 -18.66
N THR A 129 4.20 4.40 -18.08
CA THR A 129 3.44 5.21 -17.11
C THR A 129 4.30 5.41 -15.85
N GLN A 130 4.70 6.64 -15.54
CA GLN A 130 5.49 6.91 -14.33
C GLN A 130 4.58 7.03 -13.10
N VAL A 131 5.08 6.65 -11.92
CA VAL A 131 4.33 6.75 -10.65
C VAL A 131 4.90 7.90 -9.83
N VAL A 132 4.02 8.70 -9.23
CA VAL A 132 4.41 9.77 -8.29
C VAL A 132 3.58 9.67 -7.02
N ALA A 133 4.19 10.00 -5.88
CA ALA A 133 3.46 10.13 -4.62
C ALA A 133 3.30 11.60 -4.24
N LEU A 134 2.15 11.94 -3.64
CA LEU A 134 1.81 13.28 -3.17
C LEU A 134 1.32 13.23 -1.73
N ALA A 135 1.75 14.20 -0.94
CA ALA A 135 1.21 14.47 0.39
C ALA A 135 1.34 15.95 0.73
N CYS A 136 0.42 16.45 1.54
CA CYS A 136 0.46 17.82 2.04
C CYS A 136 0.56 17.88 3.57
N LYS A 137 0.95 19.06 4.06
CA LYS A 137 0.73 19.47 5.44
C LYS A 137 -0.18 20.68 5.48
N MET A 138 -1.19 20.55 6.34
CA MET A 138 -2.27 21.51 6.46
C MET A 138 -2.11 22.35 7.71
N VAL A 139 -2.45 23.62 7.60
CA VAL A 139 -2.70 24.53 8.73
C VAL A 139 -4.20 24.80 8.83
N GLY A 140 -4.65 25.24 10.00
CA GLY A 140 -6.03 25.62 10.28
C GLY A 140 -6.34 27.05 9.84
N GLY A 141 -7.46 27.22 9.15
CA GLY A 141 -8.11 28.49 8.85
C GLY A 141 -9.52 28.55 9.42
N GLY A 142 -10.23 29.65 9.11
CA GLY A 142 -11.56 29.91 9.66
C GLY A 142 -11.52 30.41 11.11
N SER A 143 -12.67 30.87 11.62
CA SER A 143 -12.76 31.47 12.96
C SER A 143 -12.39 30.52 14.09
N ASP A 144 -12.53 29.21 13.88
CA ASP A 144 -12.27 28.14 14.85
C ASP A 144 -11.02 27.30 14.51
N GLY A 145 -10.33 27.58 13.39
CA GLY A 145 -9.16 26.81 12.97
C GLY A 145 -9.47 25.42 12.41
N SER A 146 -10.75 25.10 12.19
CA SER A 146 -11.20 23.78 11.72
C SER A 146 -10.96 23.54 10.23
N LEU A 147 -10.86 24.60 9.44
CA LEU A 147 -10.68 24.50 7.99
C LEU A 147 -9.24 24.10 7.65
N ASP A 148 -9.06 23.01 6.91
CA ASP A 148 -7.75 22.62 6.41
C ASP A 148 -7.31 23.47 5.22
N LEU A 149 -6.16 24.12 5.37
CA LEU A 149 -5.50 24.91 4.34
C LEU A 149 -4.13 24.30 4.02
N CYS A 150 -3.86 23.98 2.76
CA CYS A 150 -2.56 23.49 2.35
C CYS A 150 -1.47 24.55 2.58
N ALA A 151 -0.44 24.19 3.32
CA ALA A 151 0.67 25.08 3.65
C ALA A 151 2.03 24.53 3.20
N LYS A 152 2.17 23.21 3.02
CA LYS A 152 3.35 22.58 2.44
C LYS A 152 2.92 21.37 1.61
N VAL A 153 3.49 21.20 0.43
CA VAL A 153 3.23 20.06 -0.45
C VAL A 153 4.55 19.41 -0.86
N CYS A 154 4.53 18.09 -1.00
CA CYS A 154 5.65 17.31 -1.54
C CYS A 154 5.14 16.34 -2.61
N LEU A 155 5.92 16.20 -3.68
CA LEU A 155 5.78 15.21 -4.72
C LEU A 155 7.12 14.52 -4.92
N ILE A 156 7.10 13.19 -4.95
CA ILE A 156 8.28 12.35 -5.23
C ILE A 156 8.02 11.39 -6.38
N ASP A 157 9.08 10.92 -7.02
CA ASP A 157 9.04 9.80 -7.97
C ASP A 157 9.08 8.43 -7.26
N GLU A 158 9.08 7.35 -8.05
CA GLU A 158 9.17 5.98 -7.53
C GLU A 158 10.50 5.61 -6.86
N TYR A 159 11.53 6.43 -7.04
CA TYR A 159 12.87 6.25 -6.50
C TYR A 159 13.12 7.09 -5.24
N GLU A 160 12.06 7.68 -4.67
CA GLU A 160 12.10 8.56 -3.50
C GLU A 160 12.75 9.93 -3.76
N ASN A 161 12.95 10.33 -5.03
CA ASN A 161 13.49 11.65 -5.36
C ASN A 161 12.40 12.72 -5.31
N ILE A 162 12.71 13.87 -4.71
CA ILE A 162 11.81 15.02 -4.69
C ILE A 162 11.78 15.68 -6.08
N ILE A 163 10.65 15.53 -6.76
CA ILE A 163 10.40 16.20 -8.05
C ILE A 163 9.83 17.61 -7.83
N PHE A 164 9.05 17.80 -6.77
CA PHE A 164 8.52 19.10 -6.38
C PHE A 164 8.22 19.16 -4.89
N GLN A 165 8.65 20.24 -4.25
CA GLN A 165 8.30 20.54 -2.87
C GLN A 165 8.21 22.06 -2.72
N SER A 166 7.18 22.53 -2.03
CA SER A 166 7.00 23.97 -1.82
C SER A 166 6.15 24.23 -0.58
N TYR A 167 6.43 25.35 0.08
CA TYR A 167 5.40 26.00 0.90
C TYR A 167 4.34 26.60 -0.03
N VAL A 168 3.09 26.53 0.41
CA VAL A 168 1.92 27.00 -0.34
C VAL A 168 1.34 28.18 0.41
N LYS A 169 1.11 29.30 -0.30
CA LYS A 169 0.45 30.47 0.28
C LYS A 169 -1.06 30.18 0.39
N PRO A 170 -1.61 30.07 1.62
CA PRO A 170 -3.03 29.76 1.79
C PRO A 170 -3.91 30.88 1.25
N LEU A 171 -5.09 30.52 0.72
CA LEU A 171 -6.07 31.50 0.21
C LEU A 171 -6.76 32.28 1.32
N LEU A 172 -6.87 31.68 2.50
CA LEU A 172 -7.51 32.25 3.68
C LEU A 172 -6.47 32.50 4.78
N PRO A 173 -6.72 33.46 5.69
CA PRO A 173 -5.86 33.69 6.84
C PRO A 173 -5.70 32.42 7.68
N VAL A 174 -4.46 32.12 8.05
CA VAL A 174 -4.14 31.02 8.96
C VAL A 174 -4.44 31.46 10.39
N THR A 175 -5.31 30.71 11.06
CA THR A 175 -5.68 30.92 12.47
C THR A 175 -5.03 29.92 13.40
N ASN A 176 -4.61 28.76 12.89
CA ASN A 176 -3.89 27.74 13.67
C ASN A 176 -2.81 27.06 12.83
N TYR A 177 -1.53 27.29 13.14
CA TYR A 177 -0.41 26.69 12.39
C TYR A 177 -0.16 25.21 12.68
N ARG A 178 -0.77 24.66 13.76
CA ARG A 178 -0.57 23.27 14.21
C ARG A 178 0.92 22.97 14.43
N TYR A 179 1.63 23.88 15.10
CA TYR A 179 3.10 23.88 15.22
C TYR A 179 3.69 22.54 15.67
N GLU A 180 3.04 21.87 16.62
CA GLU A 180 3.52 20.60 17.19
C GLU A 180 3.60 19.48 16.14
N THR A 181 2.71 19.51 15.14
CA THR A 181 2.66 18.48 14.09
C THR A 181 3.29 18.94 12.79
N THR A 182 3.16 20.21 12.39
CA THR A 182 3.60 20.69 11.07
C THR A 182 4.98 21.36 11.11
N GLY A 183 5.37 21.94 12.24
CA GLY A 183 6.55 22.80 12.34
C GLY A 183 6.49 24.08 11.48
N ILE A 184 5.35 24.39 10.86
CA ILE A 184 5.21 25.51 9.93
C ILE A 184 5.12 26.82 10.70
N ARG A 185 5.94 27.80 10.31
CA ARG A 185 5.94 29.14 10.89
C ARG A 185 5.39 30.19 9.92
N PRO A 186 4.82 31.30 10.42
CA PRO A 186 4.33 32.40 9.59
C PRO A 186 5.38 32.90 8.59
N GLU A 187 6.64 32.93 9.00
CA GLU A 187 7.77 33.35 8.14
C GLU A 187 7.88 32.49 6.87
N TYR A 188 7.62 31.18 6.95
CA TYR A 188 7.68 30.27 5.80
C TYR A 188 6.55 30.52 4.79
N LEU A 189 5.43 31.12 5.22
CA LEU A 189 4.27 31.38 4.38
C LEU A 189 4.27 32.78 3.75
N ARG A 190 5.16 33.68 4.22
CA ARG A 190 5.23 35.08 3.74
C ARG A 190 5.55 35.14 2.24
N ASP A 191 6.58 34.40 1.83
CA ASP A 191 7.08 34.34 0.45
C ASP A 191 6.75 32.99 -0.22
N ALA A 192 5.75 32.28 0.31
CA ALA A 192 5.33 30.98 -0.22
C ALA A 192 4.70 31.10 -1.62
N MET A 193 4.80 30.01 -2.38
CA MET A 193 4.28 29.95 -3.74
C MET A 193 2.75 30.09 -3.74
N PRO A 194 2.16 30.98 -4.58
CA PRO A 194 0.72 31.09 -4.71
C PRO A 194 0.08 29.76 -5.14
N LEU A 195 -1.08 29.42 -4.56
CA LEU A 195 -1.76 28.16 -4.82
C LEU A 195 -1.93 27.87 -6.32
N ARG A 196 -2.27 28.88 -7.13
CA ARG A 196 -2.44 28.73 -8.58
C ARG A 196 -1.17 28.26 -9.31
N GLN A 197 0.01 28.68 -8.84
CA GLN A 197 1.28 28.22 -9.41
C GLN A 197 1.60 26.79 -8.97
N VAL A 198 1.27 26.45 -7.73
CA VAL A 198 1.40 25.09 -7.19
C VAL A 198 0.50 24.12 -7.95
N GLN A 199 -0.78 24.46 -8.13
CA GLN A 199 -1.76 23.72 -8.94
C GLN A 199 -1.22 23.42 -10.34
N LYS A 200 -0.75 24.46 -11.04
CA LYS A 200 -0.19 24.31 -12.38
C LYS A 200 0.99 23.33 -12.40
N LYS A 201 1.95 23.49 -11.47
CA LYS A 201 3.10 22.58 -11.40
C LYS A 201 2.67 21.14 -11.13
N ILE A 202 1.75 20.91 -10.19
CA ILE A 202 1.24 19.57 -9.89
C ILE A 202 0.58 18.96 -11.12
N GLN A 203 -0.30 19.70 -11.79
CA GLN A 203 -0.96 19.24 -13.02
C GLN A 203 0.05 18.95 -14.13
N ASP A 204 1.07 19.80 -14.32
CA ASP A 204 2.12 19.58 -15.30
C ASP A 204 2.88 18.26 -15.03
N PHE A 205 3.21 17.97 -13.76
CA PHE A 205 3.85 16.72 -13.37
C PHE A 205 2.95 15.49 -13.54
N LEU A 206 1.67 15.59 -13.17
CA LEU A 206 0.72 14.48 -13.25
C LEU A 206 0.33 14.16 -14.70
N CYS A 207 0.03 15.19 -15.48
CA CYS A 207 -0.41 15.05 -16.85
C CYS A 207 0.75 14.68 -17.80
N ASN A 208 1.98 15.10 -17.48
CA ASN A 208 3.18 14.77 -18.25
C ASN A 208 3.03 15.05 -19.78
N GLY A 209 2.44 16.21 -20.09
CA GLY A 209 2.17 16.65 -21.47
C GLY A 209 0.93 16.02 -22.13
N GLU A 210 0.21 15.13 -21.45
CA GLU A 210 -1.06 14.59 -21.92
C GLU A 210 -2.24 15.44 -21.42
N PRO A 211 -3.18 15.86 -22.29
CA PRO A 211 -4.32 16.65 -21.83
C PRO A 211 -5.28 15.78 -21.00
N MET A 212 -5.86 16.35 -19.93
CA MET A 212 -6.70 15.65 -18.95
C MET A 212 -7.78 14.75 -19.56
N TRP A 213 -8.44 15.21 -20.64
CA TRP A 213 -9.51 14.49 -21.33
C TRP A 213 -9.04 13.30 -22.18
N LYS A 214 -7.73 13.17 -22.45
CA LYS A 214 -7.13 12.02 -23.14
C LYS A 214 -6.60 10.96 -22.19
N ILE A 215 -6.47 11.27 -20.90
CA ILE A 215 -5.89 10.37 -19.90
C ILE A 215 -6.66 9.06 -19.90
N ARG A 216 -5.92 7.97 -20.14
CA ARG A 216 -6.44 6.60 -20.13
C ARG A 216 -5.71 5.81 -19.07
N PRO A 217 -6.35 4.78 -18.48
CA PRO A 217 -5.69 3.88 -17.53
C PRO A 217 -4.46 3.18 -18.11
N ARG A 218 -4.38 3.02 -19.44
CA ARG A 218 -3.29 2.32 -20.14
C ARG A 218 -2.84 3.06 -21.40
N GLY A 219 -1.54 2.98 -21.68
CA GLY A 219 -0.92 3.45 -22.91
C GLY A 219 -0.77 4.98 -23.04
N GLY A 220 -0.96 5.72 -21.94
CA GLY A 220 -0.78 7.17 -21.86
C GLY A 220 0.60 7.58 -21.35
N LYS A 221 0.81 8.90 -21.20
CA LYS A 221 1.99 9.49 -20.55
C LYS A 221 1.68 10.02 -19.16
N ALA A 222 0.40 10.24 -18.85
CA ALA A 222 -0.06 10.65 -17.53
C ALA A 222 0.43 9.70 -16.44
N ARG A 223 0.73 10.24 -15.25
CA ARG A 223 1.37 9.52 -14.16
C ARG A 223 0.36 8.94 -13.19
N ILE A 224 0.64 7.78 -12.62
CA ILE A 224 -0.17 7.24 -11.52
C ILE A 224 0.12 8.08 -10.26
N LEU A 225 -0.94 8.56 -9.60
CA LEU A 225 -0.86 9.32 -8.36
C LEU A 225 -1.10 8.41 -7.16
N VAL A 226 -0.11 8.29 -6.29
CA VAL A 226 -0.14 7.52 -5.04
C VAL A 226 -0.23 8.47 -3.84
N GLY A 227 -0.96 8.08 -2.81
CA GLY A 227 -1.02 8.84 -1.56
C GLY A 227 -1.87 8.15 -0.50
N HIS A 228 -2.26 8.91 0.53
CA HIS A 228 -3.07 8.42 1.64
C HIS A 228 -4.17 9.41 2.01
N GLY A 229 -5.42 9.10 1.66
CA GLY A 229 -6.54 10.02 1.84
C GLY A 229 -6.45 11.20 0.87
N LEU A 230 -6.13 10.93 -0.40
CA LEU A 230 -5.79 11.95 -1.41
C LEU A 230 -6.93 12.93 -1.69
N ASP A 231 -8.19 12.58 -1.40
CA ASP A 231 -9.32 13.51 -1.53
C ASP A 231 -9.05 14.79 -0.73
N HIS A 232 -8.59 14.67 0.52
CA HIS A 232 -8.29 15.82 1.37
C HIS A 232 -7.14 16.67 0.83
N ASP A 233 -6.08 16.03 0.32
CA ASP A 233 -4.95 16.74 -0.28
C ASP A 233 -5.38 17.49 -1.55
N LEU A 234 -6.05 16.80 -2.46
CA LEU A 234 -6.49 17.34 -3.75
C LEU A 234 -7.54 18.45 -3.59
N ASP A 235 -8.48 18.31 -2.66
CA ASP A 235 -9.47 19.34 -2.35
C ASP A 235 -8.80 20.61 -1.81
N SER A 236 -7.86 20.47 -0.88
CA SER A 236 -7.11 21.61 -0.32
C SER A 236 -6.25 22.34 -1.36
N LEU A 237 -5.77 21.58 -2.36
CA LEU A 237 -5.01 22.10 -3.49
C LEU A 237 -5.91 22.61 -4.61
N GLN A 238 -7.21 22.28 -4.60
CA GLN A 238 -8.17 22.46 -5.70
C GLN A 238 -7.63 21.90 -7.02
N VAL A 239 -7.12 20.67 -6.98
CA VAL A 239 -6.61 19.94 -8.15
C VAL A 239 -7.49 18.74 -8.43
N GLU A 240 -8.04 18.66 -9.64
CA GLU A 240 -8.76 17.47 -10.10
C GLU A 240 -7.81 16.51 -10.82
N TYR A 241 -8.00 15.20 -10.59
CA TYR A 241 -7.26 14.16 -11.28
C TYR A 241 -8.13 12.91 -11.53
N PRO A 242 -8.00 12.19 -12.66
CA PRO A 242 -8.87 11.06 -12.97
C PRO A 242 -8.72 9.93 -11.93
N GLN A 243 -9.84 9.49 -11.36
CA GLN A 243 -9.87 8.45 -10.32
C GLN A 243 -9.20 7.14 -10.74
N VAL A 244 -9.25 6.81 -12.03
CA VAL A 244 -8.57 5.62 -12.59
C VAL A 244 -7.04 5.67 -12.48
N MET A 245 -6.46 6.86 -12.36
CA MET A 245 -5.02 7.08 -12.19
C MET A 245 -4.62 7.24 -10.71
N ILE A 246 -5.58 7.20 -9.77
CA ILE A 246 -5.33 7.37 -8.34
C ILE A 246 -5.13 6.00 -7.68
N ARG A 247 -4.17 5.92 -6.76
CA ARG A 247 -3.83 4.77 -5.93
C ARG A 247 -3.78 5.23 -4.48
N ASP A 248 -4.95 5.33 -3.87
CA ASP A 248 -5.09 5.79 -2.49
C ASP A 248 -4.97 4.62 -1.51
N THR A 249 -3.90 4.64 -0.70
CA THR A 249 -3.63 3.63 0.33
C THR A 249 -4.67 3.59 1.44
N ALA A 250 -5.44 4.66 1.67
CA ALA A 250 -6.53 4.71 2.65
C ALA A 250 -7.79 3.98 2.16
N LYS A 251 -7.94 3.83 0.83
CA LYS A 251 -9.12 3.22 0.17
C LYS A 251 -8.83 1.88 -0.48
N TYR A 252 -7.59 1.42 -0.47
CA TYR A 252 -7.21 0.15 -1.11
C TYR A 252 -7.62 -1.03 -0.23
N PRO A 253 -8.51 -1.94 -0.67
CA PRO A 253 -9.09 -2.96 0.20
C PRO A 253 -8.07 -3.82 0.98
N PRO A 254 -6.93 -4.25 0.40
CA PRO A 254 -5.88 -4.96 1.15
C PRO A 254 -5.23 -4.18 2.29
N LEU A 255 -5.36 -2.85 2.32
CA LEU A 255 -4.82 -1.96 3.35
C LEU A 255 -5.90 -1.44 4.32
N MET A 256 -7.18 -1.71 4.04
CA MET A 256 -8.29 -1.23 4.87
C MET A 256 -8.53 -2.14 6.08
N LYS A 257 -9.23 -1.60 7.08
CA LYS A 257 -9.74 -2.40 8.20
C LYS A 257 -10.81 -3.35 7.69
N THR A 258 -11.07 -4.42 8.46
CA THR A 258 -12.21 -5.33 8.17
C THR A 258 -13.55 -4.59 8.20
N SER A 259 -13.66 -3.49 8.96
CA SER A 259 -14.84 -2.60 8.99
C SER A 259 -14.99 -1.70 7.75
N LYS A 260 -14.11 -1.83 6.75
CA LYS A 260 -14.02 -0.94 5.58
C LYS A 260 -13.72 0.53 5.91
N LEU A 261 -13.19 0.78 7.10
CA LEU A 261 -12.61 2.08 7.46
C LEU A 261 -11.13 2.12 7.10
N SER A 262 -10.62 3.33 6.84
CA SER A 262 -9.20 3.54 6.62
C SER A 262 -8.39 3.25 7.89
N ASN A 263 -7.19 2.73 7.68
CA ASN A 263 -6.13 2.75 8.67
C ASN A 263 -5.34 4.06 8.56
N SER A 264 -4.71 4.51 9.65
CA SER A 264 -3.79 5.64 9.54
C SER A 264 -2.52 5.22 8.80
N LEU A 265 -1.89 6.15 8.09
CA LEU A 265 -0.61 5.91 7.42
C LEU A 265 0.46 5.44 8.41
N LYS A 266 0.49 6.01 9.62
CA LYS A 266 1.38 5.58 10.70
C LYS A 266 1.21 4.10 11.04
N TYR A 267 -0.03 3.64 11.21
CA TYR A 267 -0.29 2.23 11.48
C TYR A 267 0.10 1.34 10.30
N LEU A 268 -0.26 1.73 9.07
CA LEU A 268 0.09 0.94 7.87
C LEU A 268 1.60 0.81 7.70
N THR A 269 2.34 1.88 7.93
CA THR A 269 3.80 1.91 7.83
C THR A 269 4.42 0.95 8.84
N GLN A 270 3.96 0.98 10.09
CA GLN A 270 4.44 0.04 11.10
C GLN A 270 4.06 -1.41 10.80
N ALA A 271 2.79 -1.67 10.46
CA ALA A 271 2.28 -3.01 10.25
C ALA A 271 2.82 -3.67 8.96
N TYR A 272 2.98 -2.91 7.86
CA TYR A 272 3.36 -3.44 6.55
C TYR A 272 4.84 -3.24 6.23
N LEU A 273 5.45 -2.14 6.69
CA LEU A 273 6.85 -1.81 6.39
C LEU A 273 7.78 -2.05 7.59
N GLY A 274 7.27 -1.97 8.83
CA GLY A 274 8.04 -2.34 10.03
C GLY A 274 8.92 -1.21 10.60
N TYR A 275 8.53 0.04 10.35
CA TYR A 275 9.15 1.22 10.97
C TYR A 275 8.10 2.28 11.28
N ASP A 276 8.43 3.17 12.21
CA ASP A 276 7.58 4.28 12.61
C ASP A 276 7.82 5.52 11.75
N ILE A 277 6.76 6.29 11.53
CA ILE A 277 6.78 7.62 10.89
C ILE A 277 6.01 8.61 11.77
N GLN A 278 6.06 9.89 11.43
CA GLN A 278 5.31 10.95 12.11
C GLN A 278 5.67 11.02 13.61
N THR A 279 6.95 10.83 13.91
CA THR A 279 7.53 10.97 15.25
C THR A 279 7.98 12.42 15.46
N GLY A 280 7.10 13.24 16.04
CA GLY A 280 7.34 14.67 16.22
C GLY A 280 6.80 15.50 15.05
N ILE A 281 7.61 16.44 14.56
CA ILE A 281 7.25 17.29 13.41
C ILE A 281 7.18 16.40 12.15
N GLN A 282 6.05 16.46 11.47
CA GLN A 282 5.75 15.65 10.30
C GLN A 282 6.10 16.41 9.03
N ASP A 283 6.96 15.82 8.19
CA ASP A 283 7.26 16.33 6.86
C ASP A 283 6.46 15.57 5.80
N PRO A 284 5.83 16.25 4.81
CA PRO A 284 5.06 15.56 3.78
C PRO A 284 5.93 14.60 2.93
N TYR A 285 7.24 14.79 2.86
CA TYR A 285 8.15 13.85 2.20
C TYR A 285 8.12 12.47 2.86
N GLU A 286 8.10 12.38 4.19
CA GLU A 286 8.06 11.09 4.90
C GLU A 286 6.78 10.32 4.56
N ASP A 287 5.65 11.03 4.48
CA ASP A 287 4.37 10.44 4.08
C ASP A 287 4.36 10.00 2.61
N CYS A 288 4.96 10.78 1.71
CA CYS A 288 5.13 10.40 0.30
C CYS A 288 5.94 9.10 0.18
N VAL A 289 7.05 8.99 0.90
CA VAL A 289 7.91 7.79 0.87
C VAL A 289 7.17 6.57 1.45
N ALA A 290 6.46 6.74 2.57
CA ALA A 290 5.69 5.67 3.18
C ALA A 290 4.58 5.15 2.24
N THR A 291 3.83 6.05 1.62
CA THR A 291 2.77 5.67 0.67
C THR A 291 3.32 5.03 -0.60
N MET A 292 4.42 5.57 -1.15
CA MET A 292 5.12 4.97 -2.28
C MET A 292 5.61 3.55 -1.96
N LYS A 293 6.19 3.32 -0.77
CA LYS A 293 6.64 1.98 -0.33
C LYS A 293 5.49 1.00 -0.15
N LEU A 294 4.37 1.44 0.42
CA LEU A 294 3.15 0.63 0.50
C LEU A 294 2.64 0.24 -0.89
N TYR A 295 2.58 1.21 -1.81
CA TYR A 295 2.22 0.97 -3.20
C TYR A 295 3.16 -0.03 -3.87
N MET A 296 4.48 0.17 -3.79
CA MET A 296 5.48 -0.73 -4.38
C MET A 296 5.40 -2.15 -3.81
N ARG A 297 5.12 -2.28 -2.51
CA ARG A 297 4.91 -3.59 -1.88
C ARG A 297 3.70 -4.32 -2.47
N MET A 298 2.63 -3.60 -2.80
CA MET A 298 1.43 -4.19 -3.41
C MET A 298 1.62 -4.44 -4.92
N ARG A 299 2.29 -3.52 -5.61
CA ARG A 299 2.62 -3.58 -7.04
C ARG A 299 3.59 -4.71 -7.38
N SER A 300 4.53 -5.03 -6.49
CA SER A 300 5.54 -6.09 -6.70
C SER A 300 5.03 -7.52 -6.48
N GLN A 301 3.78 -7.69 -6.07
CA GLN A 301 3.20 -9.02 -5.91
C GLN A 301 3.07 -9.75 -7.23
N VAL A 302 3.25 -11.07 -7.21
CA VAL A 302 3.09 -11.91 -8.41
C VAL A 302 1.61 -12.02 -8.75
N HIS A 303 1.21 -11.44 -9.88
CA HIS A 303 -0.10 -11.67 -10.45
C HIS A 303 -0.04 -12.95 -11.30
N LYS A 304 -0.75 -14.01 -10.88
CA LYS A 304 -0.92 -15.19 -11.74
C LYS A 304 -1.73 -14.76 -12.96
N THR A 305 -1.29 -15.09 -14.16
CA THR A 305 -2.05 -14.80 -15.39
C THR A 305 -3.35 -15.59 -15.33
N GLU A 306 -4.46 -14.89 -15.22
CA GLU A 306 -5.78 -15.50 -15.21
C GLU A 306 -6.07 -16.05 -16.62
N ALA A 307 -6.27 -17.37 -16.72
CA ALA A 307 -7.03 -17.91 -17.82
C ALA A 307 -8.48 -17.43 -17.70
N TYR A 308 -9.08 -17.08 -18.84
CA TYR A 308 -10.43 -16.54 -18.96
C TYR A 308 -11.45 -17.35 -18.10
N PRO A 309 -12.40 -16.69 -17.40
CA PRO A 309 -12.81 -15.28 -17.53
C PRO A 309 -12.12 -14.31 -16.55
N LEU A 310 -12.04 -13.03 -16.94
CA LEU A 310 -11.35 -11.95 -16.20
C LEU A 310 -12.15 -11.47 -14.97
N ALA A 311 -11.47 -10.95 -13.95
CA ALA A 311 -12.09 -10.34 -12.75
C ALA A 311 -13.09 -9.18 -13.04
N SER A 312 -13.00 -8.55 -14.20
CA SER A 312 -13.92 -7.49 -14.64
C SER A 312 -15.19 -8.02 -15.32
N ASP A 313 -15.30 -9.34 -15.55
CA ASP A 313 -16.47 -9.93 -16.19
C ASP A 313 -17.67 -9.90 -15.21
N PRO A 314 -18.85 -9.38 -15.64
CA PRO A 314 -20.06 -9.38 -14.83
C PRO A 314 -20.42 -10.74 -14.21
N GLN A 315 -20.06 -11.85 -14.85
CA GLN A 315 -20.32 -13.21 -14.35
C GLN A 315 -19.35 -13.66 -13.24
N ASN A 316 -18.15 -13.07 -13.15
CA ASN A 316 -17.09 -13.43 -12.19
C ASN A 316 -17.03 -12.53 -10.96
N ARG A 317 -17.88 -11.51 -10.86
CA ARG A 317 -17.96 -10.63 -9.67
C ARG A 317 -18.25 -11.39 -8.36
N ASN A 318 -18.71 -12.64 -8.44
CA ASN A 318 -18.97 -13.50 -7.29
C ASN A 318 -18.66 -14.98 -7.62
N ASN A 319 -17.39 -15.37 -7.72
CA ASN A 319 -16.99 -16.78 -7.91
C ASN A 319 -17.55 -17.73 -6.83
N PHE A 320 -17.92 -17.19 -5.66
CA PHE A 320 -18.60 -17.90 -4.57
C PHE A 320 -20.04 -17.45 -4.34
N ALA A 321 -20.78 -17.06 -5.38
CA ALA A 321 -22.18 -16.68 -5.24
C ALA A 321 -23.01 -17.77 -4.52
N SER A 322 -23.96 -17.35 -3.70
CA SER A 322 -24.77 -18.25 -2.86
C SER A 322 -25.48 -19.37 -3.65
N TRP A 323 -25.84 -19.12 -4.91
CA TRP A 323 -26.48 -20.10 -5.79
C TRP A 323 -25.56 -21.27 -6.21
N ARG A 324 -24.24 -21.17 -6.01
CA ARG A 324 -23.26 -22.26 -6.27
C ARG A 324 -22.96 -23.12 -5.04
N GLN A 325 -23.70 -22.97 -3.94
CA GLN A 325 -23.41 -23.67 -2.67
C GLN A 325 -23.22 -25.19 -2.84
N ASN A 326 -24.15 -25.87 -3.52
CA ASN A 326 -24.08 -27.32 -3.75
C ASN A 326 -22.88 -27.76 -4.60
N GLU A 327 -22.38 -26.88 -5.48
CA GLU A 327 -21.21 -27.13 -6.30
C GLU A 327 -19.93 -26.97 -5.48
N LEU A 328 -19.85 -25.90 -4.69
CA LEU A 328 -18.71 -25.57 -3.82
C LEU A 328 -18.51 -26.62 -2.73
N GLU A 329 -19.58 -27.17 -2.15
CA GLU A 329 -19.50 -28.24 -1.15
C GLU A 329 -18.98 -29.58 -1.73
N ARG A 330 -19.01 -29.75 -3.06
CA ARG A 330 -18.45 -30.91 -3.76
C ARG A 330 -17.00 -30.71 -4.21
N MET A 331 -16.49 -29.47 -4.18
CA MET A 331 -15.11 -29.16 -4.56
C MET A 331 -14.13 -29.52 -3.43
N SER A 332 -12.90 -29.88 -3.79
CA SER A 332 -11.81 -29.99 -2.82
C SER A 332 -11.40 -28.59 -2.31
N PRO A 333 -10.78 -28.47 -1.12
CA PRO A 333 -10.24 -27.20 -0.64
C PRO A 333 -9.26 -26.52 -1.61
N GLU A 334 -8.48 -27.30 -2.35
CA GLU A 334 -7.54 -26.83 -3.37
C GLU A 334 -8.29 -26.26 -4.59
N GLN A 335 -9.35 -26.93 -5.04
CA GLN A 335 -10.20 -26.46 -6.13
C GLN A 335 -10.92 -25.15 -5.76
N MET A 336 -11.42 -25.04 -4.53
CA MET A 336 -12.01 -23.79 -4.04
C MET A 336 -10.98 -22.65 -4.03
N LEU A 337 -9.74 -22.93 -3.59
CA LEU A 337 -8.67 -21.93 -3.62
C LEU A 337 -8.31 -21.51 -5.06
N GLU A 338 -8.27 -22.47 -5.99
CA GLU A 338 -8.02 -22.20 -7.41
C GLU A 338 -9.15 -21.45 -8.10
N ALA A 339 -10.39 -21.55 -7.61
CA ALA A 339 -11.52 -20.76 -8.11
C ALA A 339 -11.58 -19.34 -7.50
N SER A 340 -10.91 -19.12 -6.37
CA SER A 340 -10.97 -17.87 -5.63
C SER A 340 -10.19 -16.74 -6.29
N ARG A 341 -10.80 -15.55 -6.35
CA ARG A 341 -10.27 -14.34 -7.01
C ARG A 341 -10.48 -13.12 -6.12
N SER A 342 -9.68 -12.08 -6.34
CA SER A 342 -9.86 -10.78 -5.69
C SER A 342 -11.06 -10.03 -6.27
N ASP A 343 -11.83 -9.37 -5.42
CA ASP A 343 -12.98 -8.52 -5.77
C ASP A 343 -12.59 -7.04 -5.99
N TYR A 344 -11.28 -6.75 -6.04
CA TYR A 344 -10.72 -5.41 -6.21
C TYR A 344 -9.68 -5.37 -7.34
N TYR A 345 -9.40 -4.16 -7.85
CA TYR A 345 -8.34 -3.96 -8.84
C TYR A 345 -6.96 -4.07 -8.19
N CYS A 346 -6.16 -5.04 -8.62
CA CYS A 346 -4.85 -5.31 -8.04
C CYS A 346 -3.78 -4.36 -8.59
N TRP A 347 -3.07 -3.65 -7.72
CA TRP A 347 -1.98 -2.73 -8.13
C TRP A 347 -0.78 -3.43 -8.78
N CYS A 348 -0.66 -4.76 -8.68
CA CYS A 348 0.35 -5.51 -9.44
C CYS A 348 0.10 -5.53 -10.95
N LEU A 349 -1.13 -5.20 -11.40
CA LEU A 349 -1.43 -5.02 -12.82
C LEU A 349 -0.77 -3.75 -13.37
N ASP A 350 -0.50 -2.75 -12.53
CA ASP A 350 0.18 -1.52 -12.95
C ASP A 350 1.63 -1.79 -13.44
N SER A 351 2.25 -2.89 -12.99
CA SER A 351 3.59 -3.32 -13.46
C SER A 351 3.60 -3.95 -14.85
N ARG A 352 2.44 -4.41 -15.35
CA ARG A 352 2.31 -5.00 -16.69
C ARG A 352 2.09 -3.94 -17.77
N ASP A 353 1.85 -2.71 -17.35
CA ASP A 353 1.50 -1.55 -18.17
C ASP A 353 2.66 -0.52 -18.28
N MET A 354 3.84 -0.86 -17.75
CA MET A 354 5.12 -0.17 -17.94
C MET A 354 6.04 -0.99 -18.84
#